data_AF-A0A3D4P431-F1
#
_entry.id   AF-A0A3D4P431-F1
#
_cell.length_a   1.000
_cell.length_b   1.000
_cell.length_c   1.000
_cell.angle_alpha   90.00
_cell.angle_beta   90.00
_cell.angle_gamma   90.00
#
_symmetry.space_group_name_H-M   'P 1'
#
loop_
_entity.id
_entity.type
_entity.pdbx_description
1 polymer ?
#
loop_
_entity_poly.entity_id
_entity_poly.type
_entity_poly.pdbx_seq_one_letter_code
_entity_poly.pdbx_strand_id
1 'polypeptide(L)'
;MLEQALKDKAPQTYLKLEAEGKLQAFLKKREGEIMESYYRAYGEVYYQILQENSDKDKTALALAMARTQKMNDAIATWAEFTDPEDS
;
A
#
# COMPACT_ATOMS: atom_id res chain seq x y z
N MET A 1 -8.59 -3.72 -4.97
CA MET A 1 -7.52 -4.53 -4.34
C MET A 1 -7.69 -4.57 -2.82
N LEU A 2 -7.74 -3.43 -2.13
CA LEU A 2 -7.90 -3.37 -0.67
C LEU A 2 -9.19 -4.01 -0.15
N GLU A 3 -10.32 -3.81 -0.84
CA GLU A 3 -11.58 -4.46 -0.44
C GLU A 3 -11.50 -5.99 -0.53
N GLN A 4 -10.96 -6.53 -1.61
CA GLN A 4 -10.82 -7.97 -1.79
C GLN A 4 -9.88 -8.56 -0.74
N ALA A 5 -8.75 -7.91 -0.48
CA ALA A 5 -7.82 -8.35 0.55
C ALA A 5 -8.40 -8.23 1.97
N LEU A 6 -9.30 -7.27 2.22
CA LEU A 6 -10.06 -7.20 3.47
C LEU A 6 -11.03 -8.36 3.59
N LYS A 7 -11.75 -8.72 2.51
CA LYS A 7 -12.62 -9.91 2.46
C LYS A 7 -11.86 -11.20 2.71
N ASP A 8 -10.67 -11.34 2.13
CA ASP A 8 -9.90 -12.58 2.20
C ASP A 8 -9.18 -12.76 3.54
N LYS A 9 -8.70 -11.67 4.17
CA LYS A 9 -7.88 -11.74 5.38
C LYS A 9 -8.59 -11.34 6.67
N ALA A 10 -9.65 -10.54 6.57
CA ALA A 10 -10.45 -10.11 7.72
C ALA A 10 -11.96 -10.05 7.35
N PRO A 11 -12.58 -11.20 7.03
CA PRO A 11 -13.97 -11.29 6.59
C PRO A 11 -14.97 -10.79 7.65
N GLN A 12 -14.71 -10.98 8.95
CA GLN A 12 -15.61 -10.49 10.01
C GLN A 12 -15.54 -8.97 10.10
N THR A 13 -14.33 -8.40 10.05
CA THR A 13 -14.15 -6.95 9.96
C THR A 13 -14.82 -6.38 8.70
N TYR A 14 -14.73 -7.04 7.55
CA TYR A 14 -15.43 -6.65 6.33
C TYR A 14 -16.95 -6.59 6.56
N LEU A 15 -17.55 -7.69 7.04
CA LEU A 15 -19.00 -7.80 7.25
C LEU A 15 -19.51 -6.76 8.25
N LYS A 16 -18.74 -6.52 9.33
CA LYS A 16 -19.06 -5.50 10.33
C LYS A 16 -19.03 -4.10 9.73
N LEU A 17 -17.99 -3.75 8.98
CA LEU A 17 -17.87 -2.45 8.33
C LEU A 17 -18.94 -2.23 7.26
N GLU A 18 -19.35 -3.29 6.55
CA GLU A 18 -20.45 -3.27 5.59
C GLU A 18 -21.79 -3.04 6.29
N ALA A 19 -22.09 -3.81 7.35
CA ALA A 19 -23.30 -3.66 8.15
C ALA A 19 -23.42 -2.29 8.83
N GLU A 20 -22.29 -1.71 9.26
CA GLU A 20 -22.24 -0.38 9.85
C GLU A 20 -22.22 0.76 8.81
N GLY A 21 -22.18 0.45 7.50
CA GLY A 21 -22.09 1.45 6.43
C GLY A 21 -20.76 2.22 6.40
N LYS A 22 -19.72 1.73 7.10
CA LYS A 22 -18.41 2.38 7.27
C LYS A 22 -17.34 1.87 6.31
N LEU A 23 -17.64 0.83 5.52
CA LEU A 23 -16.70 0.17 4.61
C LEU A 23 -15.94 1.15 3.71
N GLN A 24 -16.64 2.05 3.02
CA GLN A 24 -16.01 3.01 2.10
C GLN A 24 -15.09 4.00 2.83
N ALA A 25 -15.48 4.49 4.01
CA ALA A 25 -14.67 5.40 4.81
C ALA A 25 -13.40 4.69 5.33
N PHE A 26 -13.53 3.43 5.74
CA PHE A 26 -12.40 2.60 6.13
C PHE A 26 -11.44 2.40 4.95
N LEU A 27 -11.92 1.96 3.80
CA LEU A 27 -11.09 1.74 2.61
C LEU A 27 -10.35 3.00 2.16
N LYS A 28 -11.03 4.16 2.12
CA LYS A 28 -10.38 5.45 1.79
C LYS A 28 -9.29 5.83 2.78
N LYS A 29 -9.54 5.65 4.09
CA LYS A 29 -8.53 5.92 5.11
C LYS A 29 -7.31 5.03 4.89
N ARG A 30 -7.52 3.75 4.62
CA ARG A 30 -6.45 2.78 4.34
C ARG A 30 -5.69 3.09 3.05
N GLU A 31 -6.37 3.50 1.99
CA GLU A 31 -5.71 3.99 0.77
C GLU A 31 -4.81 5.20 1.06
N GLY A 32 -5.29 6.15 1.88
CA GLY A 32 -4.49 7.29 2.32
C GLY A 32 -3.22 6.87 3.07
N GLU A 33 -3.33 5.96 4.02
CA GLU A 33 -2.19 5.42 4.79
C GLU A 33 -1.17 4.70 3.90
N ILE A 34 -1.63 3.87 2.96
CA ILE A 34 -0.77 3.16 2.00
C ILE A 34 -0.06 4.15 1.08
N MET A 35 -0.80 5.14 0.56
CA MET A 35 -0.22 6.18 -0.29
C MET A 35 0.81 7.01 0.47
N GLU A 36 0.54 7.39 1.72
CA GLU A 36 1.50 8.13 2.55
C GLU A 36 2.80 7.34 2.76
N SER A 37 2.69 6.06 3.13
CA SER A 37 3.84 5.16 3.32
C SER A 37 4.63 5.00 2.01
N TYR A 38 3.92 4.77 0.90
CA TYR A 38 4.51 4.72 -0.43
C TYR A 38 5.26 6.01 -0.78
N TYR A 39 4.65 7.19 -0.62
CA TYR A 39 5.26 8.45 -0.99
C TYR A 39 6.51 8.74 -0.17
N ARG A 40 6.50 8.42 1.13
CA ARG A 40 7.68 8.54 1.98
C ARG A 40 8.81 7.64 1.46
N ALA A 41 8.56 6.35 1.32
CA ALA A 41 9.58 5.38 0.95
C ALA A 41 10.08 5.55 -0.50
N TYR A 42 9.18 5.90 -1.43
CA TYR A 42 9.56 6.18 -2.80
C TYR A 42 10.34 7.49 -2.92
N GLY A 43 9.95 8.53 -2.19
CA GLY A 43 10.65 9.81 -2.20
C GLY A 43 12.12 9.70 -1.81
N GLU A 44 12.43 8.90 -0.78
CA GLU A 44 13.82 8.65 -0.35
C GLU A 44 14.67 8.01 -1.45
N VAL A 45 14.14 6.99 -2.12
CA VAL A 45 14.84 6.25 -3.17
C VAL A 45 14.87 7.02 -4.50
N TYR A 46 13.85 7.84 -4.76
CA TYR A 46 13.74 8.66 -5.98
C TYR A 46 14.94 9.59 -6.14
N TYR A 47 15.30 10.33 -5.08
CA TYR A 47 16.43 11.25 -5.13
C TYR A 47 17.78 10.52 -5.26
N GLN A 48 17.93 9.36 -4.64
CA GLN A 48 19.13 8.54 -4.76
C GLN A 48 19.33 8.06 -6.21
N ILE A 49 18.28 7.49 -6.82
CA ILE A 49 18.34 7.01 -8.21
C ILE A 49 18.71 8.15 -9.18
N LEU A 50 18.16 9.35 -8.98
CA LEU A 50 18.48 10.52 -9.80
C LEU A 50 19.94 11.00 -9.63
N GLN A 51 20.52 10.87 -8.44
CA GLN A 51 21.91 11.25 -8.17
C GLN A 51 22.91 10.23 -8.70
N GLU A 52 22.57 8.93 -8.63
CA GLU A 52 23.47 7.83 -8.97
C GLU A 52 23.51 7.51 -10.47
N ASN A 53 22.50 7.94 -11.25
CA ASN A 53 22.39 7.59 -12.66
C ASN A 53 22.43 8.83 -13.57
N SER A 54 23.44 8.89 -14.43
CA SER A 54 23.57 9.91 -15.48
C SER A 54 22.85 9.52 -16.78
N ASP A 55 22.53 8.23 -16.93
CA ASP A 55 21.86 7.66 -18.10
C ASP A 55 20.34 7.67 -17.90
N LYS A 56 19.62 8.37 -18.78
CA LYS A 56 18.19 8.59 -18.64
C LYS A 56 17.36 7.31 -18.70
N ASP A 57 17.75 6.35 -19.53
CA ASP A 57 16.99 5.11 -19.73
C ASP A 57 17.17 4.18 -18.53
N LYS A 58 18.39 4.09 -17.98
CA LYS A 58 18.66 3.38 -16.73
C LYS A 58 17.94 4.01 -15.54
N THR A 59 17.95 5.34 -15.45
CA THR A 59 17.19 6.09 -14.42
C THR A 59 15.71 5.77 -14.51
N ALA A 60 15.11 5.82 -15.70
CA ALA A 60 13.68 5.54 -15.89
C ALA A 60 13.32 4.11 -15.48
N LEU A 61 14.15 3.12 -15.86
CA LEU A 61 13.95 1.73 -15.47
C LEU A 61 14.05 1.53 -13.96
N ALA A 62 15.08 2.11 -13.32
CA ALA A 62 15.28 2.03 -11.88
C ALA A 62 14.12 2.67 -11.10
N LEU A 63 13.64 3.84 -11.54
CA LEU A 63 12.47 4.50 -10.95
C LEU A 63 11.20 3.65 -11.08
N ALA A 64 10.99 3.02 -12.25
CA ALA A 64 9.84 2.15 -12.46
C ALA A 64 9.87 0.90 -11.56
N MET A 65 11.04 0.27 -11.42
CA MET A 65 11.23 -0.87 -10.52
C MET A 65 11.01 -0.46 -9.05
N ALA A 66 11.62 0.63 -8.61
CA ALA A 66 11.47 1.16 -7.26
C ALA A 66 10.01 1.51 -6.96
N ARG A 67 9.30 2.13 -7.91
CA ARG A 67 7.87 2.44 -7.78
C ARG A 67 7.04 1.19 -7.51
N THR A 68 7.20 0.15 -8.34
CA THR A 68 6.46 -1.10 -8.17
C THR A 68 6.81 -1.78 -6.85
N GLN A 69 8.10 -1.84 -6.50
CA GLN A 69 8.54 -2.44 -5.25
C GLN A 69 7.95 -1.71 -4.03
N LYS A 70 8.08 -0.38 -3.96
CA LYS A 70 7.57 0.39 -2.81
C LYS A 70 6.06 0.34 -2.66
N MET A 71 5.32 0.28 -3.78
CA MET A 71 3.88 0.07 -3.73
C MET A 71 3.53 -1.31 -3.17
N ASN A 72 4.24 -2.35 -3.61
CA ASN A 72 4.03 -3.71 -3.10
C ASN A 72 4.39 -3.81 -1.61
N ASP A 73 5.48 -3.19 -1.15
CA ASP A 73 5.87 -3.15 0.26
C ASP A 73 4.79 -2.46 1.12
N ALA A 74 4.28 -1.32 0.64
CA ALA A 74 3.21 -0.58 1.34
C ALA A 74 1.91 -1.38 1.43
N ILE A 75 1.55 -2.11 0.37
CA ILE A 75 0.40 -3.02 0.37
C ILE A 75 0.65 -4.22 1.29
N ALA A 76 1.85 -4.81 1.26
CA ALA A 76 2.20 -5.99 2.05
C ALA A 76 2.13 -5.71 3.55
N THR A 77 2.66 -4.55 3.98
CA THR A 77 2.57 -4.06 5.37
C THR A 77 1.12 -3.99 5.85
N TRP A 78 0.19 -3.63 4.96
CA TRP A 78 -1.23 -3.61 5.30
C TRP A 78 -1.85 -5.01 5.26
N ALA A 79 -1.42 -5.87 4.32
CA ALA A 79 -1.93 -7.23 4.20
C ALA A 79 -1.55 -8.13 5.41
N GLU A 80 -0.70 -7.67 6.32
CA GLU A 80 -0.50 -8.30 7.63
C GLU A 80 -1.69 -8.11 8.60
N PHE A 81 -2.65 -7.25 8.24
CA PHE A 81 -3.91 -7.13 8.97
C PHE A 81 -4.71 -8.43 8.88
N THR A 82 -4.82 -9.13 10.00
CA THR A 82 -5.70 -10.28 10.21
C THR A 82 -6.87 -9.87 11.10
N ASP A 83 -8.03 -10.51 10.93
CA ASP A 83 -9.13 -10.34 11.89
C ASP A 83 -8.60 -10.63 13.31
N PRO A 84 -8.90 -9.78 14.32
CA PRO A 84 -8.61 -10.16 15.69
C PRO A 84 -9.40 -11.44 15.99
N GLU A 85 -8.69 -12.50 16.40
CA GLU A 85 -9.36 -13.70 16.90
C GLU A 85 -10.30 -13.27 18.03
N ASP A 86 -11.60 -13.52 17.83
CA ASP A 86 -12.64 -13.37 18.84
C ASP A 86 -12.16 -14.12 20.10
N SER A 87 -11.71 -13.38 21.12
CA SER A 87 -11.37 -13.91 22.46
C SER A 87 -12.52 -13.66 23.42
#